data_AF-A0A497BM96-F1
#
_entry.id   AF-A0A497BM96-F1
#
_cell.length_a   1.000
_cell.length_b   1.000
_cell.length_c   1.000
_cell.angle_alpha   90.00
_cell.angle_beta   90.00
_cell.angle_gamma   90.00
#
_symmetry.space_group_name_H-M   'P 1'
#
loop_
_entity.id
_entity.type
_entity.pdbx_description
1 polymer ?
#
loop_
_entity_poly.entity_id
_entity_poly.type
_entity_poly.pdbx_seq_one_letter_code
_entity_poly.pdbx_strand_id
1 'polypeptide(L)'
;MRPEDELVQDWLFKARNDLASAERLLVGDEPILDTGCFHCQQTVEKLLKAFLTYHAVEFEKARSLVYLVDLCVPIDEAFRTLYPAAQNLTVYTQWAFVSSQYSGALLM
;
A
#
# COMPACT_ATOMS: atom_id res chain seq x y z
N MET A 1 -5.55 -21.99 -15.94
CA MET A 1 -5.07 -20.72 -15.40
C MET A 1 -3.66 -20.97 -14.88
N ARG A 2 -2.67 -20.14 -15.20
CA ARG A 2 -1.33 -20.34 -14.64
C ARG A 2 -1.37 -19.99 -13.15
N PRO A 3 -0.56 -20.61 -12.28
CA PRO A 3 -0.50 -20.24 -10.87
C PRO A 3 -0.24 -18.74 -10.65
N GLU A 4 0.53 -18.10 -11.55
CA GLU A 4 0.75 -16.65 -11.53
C GLU A 4 -0.55 -15.85 -11.67
N ASP A 5 -1.48 -16.31 -12.51
CA ASP A 5 -2.75 -15.62 -12.78
C ASP A 5 -3.66 -15.66 -11.52
N GLU A 6 -3.62 -16.76 -10.74
CA GLU A 6 -4.33 -16.87 -9.45
C GLU A 6 -3.77 -15.88 -8.43
N LEU A 7 -2.45 -15.78 -8.32
CA LEU A 7 -1.79 -14.83 -7.42
C LEU A 7 -2.11 -13.37 -7.78
N VAL A 8 -2.18 -13.04 -9.07
CA VAL A 8 -2.63 -11.71 -9.53
C VAL A 8 -4.06 -11.45 -9.06
N GLN A 9 -4.97 -12.41 -9.23
CA GLN A 9 -6.36 -12.24 -8.77
C GLN A 9 -6.47 -12.07 -7.25
N ASP A 10 -5.66 -12.79 -6.48
CA ASP A 10 -5.61 -12.65 -5.02
C ASP A 10 -5.17 -11.24 -4.60
N TRP A 11 -4.15 -10.68 -5.25
CA TRP A 11 -3.71 -9.32 -5.00
C TRP A 11 -4.81 -8.30 -5.31
N LEU A 12 -5.44 -8.42 -6.49
CA LEU A 12 -6.52 -7.54 -6.91
C LEU A 12 -7.74 -7.64 -6.00
N PHE A 13 -8.09 -8.85 -5.55
CA PHE A 13 -9.18 -9.07 -4.60
C PHE A 13 -8.91 -8.38 -3.27
N LYS A 14 -7.72 -8.56 -2.71
CA LYS A 14 -7.34 -7.89 -1.45
C LYS A 14 -7.27 -6.37 -1.60
N ALA A 15 -6.73 -5.85 -2.72
CA ALA A 15 -6.69 -4.42 -2.99
C ALA A 15 -8.09 -3.78 -3.02
N ARG A 16 -9.07 -4.47 -3.63
CA ARG A 16 -10.48 -4.04 -3.62
C ARG A 16 -11.07 -4.00 -2.22
N ASN A 17 -10.76 -5.00 -1.38
CA ASN A 17 -11.23 -5.01 0.00
C ASN A 17 -10.63 -3.86 0.81
N ASP A 18 -9.34 -3.56 0.63
CA ASP A 18 -8.71 -2.42 1.28
C ASP A 18 -9.34 -1.09 0.83
N LEU A 19 -9.61 -0.93 -0.48
CA LEU A 19 -10.25 0.28 -0.98
C LEU A 19 -11.64 0.48 -0.37
N ALA A 20 -12.45 -0.58 -0.35
CA ALA A 20 -13.78 -0.53 0.24
C ALA A 20 -13.73 -0.26 1.76
N SER A 21 -12.69 -0.72 2.45
CA SER A 21 -12.46 -0.38 3.87
C SER A 21 -12.08 1.09 4.03
N ALA A 22 -11.15 1.61 3.21
CA ALA A 22 -10.77 3.01 3.23
C ALA A 22 -11.97 3.93 2.99
N GLU A 23 -12.78 3.65 1.97
CA GLU A 23 -13.98 4.43 1.64
C GLU A 23 -14.97 4.50 2.82
N ARG A 24 -15.18 3.38 3.52
CA ARG A 24 -16.06 3.33 4.70
C ARG A 24 -15.50 4.06 5.91
N LEU A 25 -14.18 4.07 6.09
CA LEU A 25 -13.51 4.67 7.25
C LEU A 25 -13.26 6.17 7.08
N LEU A 26 -13.16 6.65 5.83
CA LEU A 26 -12.91 8.05 5.50
C LEU A 26 -14.20 8.87 5.39
N VAL A 27 -15.37 8.23 5.35
CA VAL A 27 -16.68 8.88 5.16
C VAL A 27 -17.59 8.58 6.34
N GLY A 28 -18.18 9.62 6.94
CA GLY A 28 -19.15 9.51 8.04
C GLY A 28 -19.01 10.64 9.06
N ASP A 29 -19.87 10.63 10.08
CA ASP A 29 -19.86 11.64 11.15
C ASP A 29 -18.65 11.48 12.11
N GLU A 30 -18.05 10.28 12.15
CA GLU A 30 -16.87 9.97 12.97
C GLU A 30 -15.85 9.12 12.15
N PRO A 31 -15.10 9.74 11.23
CA PRO A 31 -14.15 9.02 10.39
C PRO A 31 -12.92 8.56 11.17
N ILE A 32 -12.44 7.35 10.87
CA ILE A 32 -11.23 6.76 11.46
C ILE A 32 -10.07 6.93 10.48
N LEU A 33 -9.54 8.16 10.43
CA LEU A 33 -8.64 8.61 9.37
C LEU A 33 -7.32 7.86 9.29
N ASP A 34 -6.73 7.49 10.42
CA ASP A 34 -5.46 6.74 10.47
C ASP A 34 -5.60 5.36 9.83
N THR A 35 -6.66 4.64 10.19
CA THR A 35 -6.99 3.32 9.67
C THR A 35 -7.44 3.40 8.20
N GLY A 36 -8.17 4.46 7.84
CA GLY A 36 -8.51 4.77 6.44
C GLY A 36 -7.27 4.98 5.57
N CYS A 37 -6.32 5.80 6.02
CA CYS A 37 -5.05 6.04 5.32
C CYS A 37 -4.19 4.77 5.24
N PHE A 38 -4.18 3.94 6.28
CA PHE A 38 -3.53 2.62 6.24
C PHE A 38 -4.11 1.76 5.11
N HIS A 39 -5.43 1.70 4.98
CA HIS A 39 -6.06 0.96 3.90
C HIS A 39 -5.78 1.56 2.51
N CYS A 40 -5.72 2.89 2.37
CA CYS A 40 -5.28 3.52 1.11
C CYS A 40 -3.86 3.08 0.71
N GLN A 41 -2.90 3.09 1.65
CA GLN A 41 -1.54 2.61 1.41
C GLN A 41 -1.55 1.13 0.98
N GLN A 42 -2.31 0.30 1.70
CA GLN A 42 -2.44 -1.13 1.42
C GLN A 42 -3.08 -1.43 0.06
N THR A 43 -4.06 -0.64 -0.39
CA THR A 43 -4.62 -0.73 -1.74
C THR A 43 -3.54 -0.54 -2.80
N VAL A 44 -2.77 0.55 -2.70
CA VAL A 44 -1.71 0.87 -3.67
C VAL A 44 -0.62 -0.21 -3.68
N GLU A 45 -0.18 -0.67 -2.50
CA GLU A 45 0.82 -1.72 -2.37
C GLU A 45 0.40 -2.99 -3.10
N LYS A 46 -0.86 -3.41 -2.92
CA LYS A 46 -1.38 -4.65 -3.53
C LYS A 46 -1.61 -4.51 -5.03
N LEU A 47 -2.00 -3.33 -5.52
CA LEU A 47 -2.09 -3.07 -6.96
C LEU A 47 -0.71 -3.13 -7.64
N LEU A 48 0.32 -2.53 -7.03
CA LEU A 48 1.69 -2.61 -7.53
C LEU A 48 2.20 -4.07 -7.53
N LYS A 49 1.91 -4.83 -6.47
CA LYS A 49 2.27 -6.26 -6.40
C LYS A 49 1.54 -7.08 -7.45
N ALA A 50 0.26 -6.82 -7.71
CA ALA A 50 -0.49 -7.47 -8.79
C ALA A 50 0.17 -7.24 -10.15
N PHE A 51 0.57 -5.99 -10.45
CA PHE A 51 1.28 -5.64 -11.67
C PHE A 51 2.62 -6.38 -11.79
N LEU A 52 3.45 -6.35 -10.75
CA LEU A 52 4.74 -7.05 -10.74
C LEU A 52 4.58 -8.56 -10.87
N THR A 53 3.61 -9.17 -10.19
CA THR A 53 3.29 -10.61 -10.32
C THR A 53 2.85 -10.95 -11.75
N TYR A 54 2.03 -10.12 -12.38
CA TYR A 54 1.62 -10.31 -13.77
C TYR A 54 2.81 -10.32 -14.74
N HIS A 55 3.81 -9.49 -14.46
CA HIS A 55 5.07 -9.41 -15.21
C HIS A 55 6.16 -10.38 -14.72
N ALA A 56 5.83 -11.31 -13.81
CA ALA A 56 6.76 -12.27 -13.22
C ALA A 56 8.02 -11.62 -12.58
N VAL A 57 7.87 -10.41 -12.03
CA VAL A 57 8.91 -9.72 -11.28
C VAL A 57 8.78 -10.05 -9.80
N GLU A 58 9.82 -10.67 -9.25
CA GLU A 58 9.92 -10.93 -7.81
C GLU A 58 10.16 -9.62 -7.04
N PHE A 59 9.64 -9.56 -5.83
CA PHE A 59 9.83 -8.45 -4.92
C PHE A 59 10.02 -8.97 -3.50
N GLU A 60 10.85 -8.28 -2.73
CA GLU A 60 11.07 -8.61 -1.33
C GLU A 60 9.84 -8.26 -0.47
N LYS A 61 9.81 -8.79 0.76
CA LYS A 61 8.82 -8.41 1.77
C LYS A 61 9.12 -7.01 2.33
N ALA A 62 9.16 -6.01 1.45
CA ALA A 62 9.27 -4.60 1.79
C ALA A 62 7.86 -3.96 1.84
N ARG A 63 7.68 -3.00 2.75
CA ARG A 63 6.46 -2.18 2.89
C ARG A 63 6.63 -0.77 2.30
N SER A 64 7.70 -0.54 1.53
CA SER A 64 7.93 0.74 0.85
C SER A 64 7.22 0.76 -0.49
N LEU A 65 6.31 1.71 -0.70
CA LEU A 65 5.68 1.90 -2.00
C LEU A 65 6.69 2.40 -3.04
N VAL A 66 7.68 3.19 -2.61
CA VAL A 66 8.74 3.70 -3.48
C VAL A 66 9.53 2.55 -4.09
N TYR A 67 9.89 1.54 -3.28
CA TYR A 67 10.57 0.33 -3.76
C TYR A 67 9.75 -0.41 -4.82
N LEU A 68 8.43 -0.56 -4.60
CA LEU A 68 7.58 -1.23 -5.59
C LEU A 68 7.44 -0.40 -6.88
N VAL A 69 7.37 0.93 -6.78
CA VAL A 69 7.38 1.82 -7.95
C VAL A 69 8.70 1.70 -8.72
N ASP A 70 9.84 1.63 -8.02
CA ASP A 70 11.15 1.44 -8.66
C ASP A 70 11.23 0.15 -9.48
N LEU A 71 10.53 -0.91 -9.06
CA LEU A 71 10.42 -2.16 -9.83
C LEU A 71 9.45 -2.05 -11.01
N CYS A 72 8.41 -1.21 -10.92
CA CYS A 72 7.45 -1.02 -12.01
C CYS A 72 8.00 -0.14 -13.15
N VAL A 73 8.80 0.88 -12.83
CA VAL A 73 9.30 1.88 -13.80
C VAL A 73 10.05 1.26 -15.01
N PRO A 74 10.89 0.22 -14.84
CA PRO A 74 11.53 -0.45 -15.98
C PRO A 74 10.56 -1.17 -16.92
N ILE A 75 9.34 -1.49 -16.47
CA ILE A 75 8.29 -2.14 -17.27
C ILE A 75 7.43 -1.08 -17.97
N ASP A 76 7.04 -0.03 -17.23
CA ASP A 76 6.25 1.08 -17.73
C ASP A 76 6.68 2.40 -17.03
N GLU A 77 7.25 3.32 -17.81
CA GLU A 77 7.77 4.59 -17.30
C GLU A 77 6.68 5.50 -16.70
N ALA A 78 5.39 5.29 -17.03
CA ALA A 78 4.29 6.08 -16.48
C ALA A 78 4.20 5.98 -14.95
N PHE A 79 4.70 4.88 -14.37
CA PHE A 79 4.76 4.70 -12.91
C PHE A 79 5.62 5.74 -12.20
N ARG A 80 6.54 6.44 -12.90
CA ARG A 80 7.31 7.55 -12.31
C ARG A 80 6.43 8.66 -11.74
N THR A 81 5.23 8.84 -12.31
CA THR A 81 4.29 9.84 -11.81
C THR A 81 3.77 9.54 -10.40
N LEU A 82 3.92 8.30 -9.93
CA LEU A 82 3.47 7.85 -8.61
C LEU A 82 4.46 8.13 -7.48
N TYR A 83 5.71 8.52 -7.76
CA TYR A 83 6.72 8.75 -6.73
C TYR A 83 6.28 9.69 -5.60
N PRO A 84 5.69 10.87 -5.87
CA PRO A 84 5.24 11.76 -4.80
C PRO A 84 4.17 11.12 -3.91
N ALA A 85 3.23 10.39 -4.51
CA ALA A 85 2.17 9.69 -3.78
C ALA A 85 2.73 8.51 -2.96
N ALA A 86 3.66 7.74 -3.53
CA ALA A 86 4.32 6.61 -2.89
C ALA A 86 5.13 7.06 -1.66
N GLN A 87 5.86 8.18 -1.77
CA GLN A 87 6.59 8.78 -0.65
C GLN A 87 5.65 9.18 0.49
N ASN A 88 4.56 9.89 0.16
CA ASN A 88 3.58 10.34 1.15
C ASN A 88 2.83 9.18 1.81
N LEU A 89 2.47 8.14 1.07
CA LEU A 89 1.70 7.01 1.61
C LEU A 89 2.56 6.01 2.39
N THR A 90 3.87 5.93 2.14
CA THR A 90 4.77 4.98 2.83
C THR A 90 4.80 5.17 4.35
N VAL A 91 4.46 6.37 4.85
CA VAL A 91 4.40 6.64 6.29
C VAL A 91 3.21 5.97 6.97
N TYR A 92 2.16 5.58 6.25
CA TYR A 92 0.95 4.97 6.83
C TYR A 92 1.06 3.45 6.97
N THR A 93 2.28 2.93 7.17
CA THR A 93 2.48 1.51 7.50
C THR A 93 2.22 1.28 8.99
N GLN A 94 1.84 0.04 9.33
CA GLN A 94 1.38 -0.40 10.66
C GLN A 94 2.29 -0.02 11.87
N TRP A 95 3.51 0.47 11.66
CA TRP A 95 4.50 0.81 12.71
C TRP A 95 4.63 2.30 13.01
N ALA A 96 4.21 3.20 12.09
CA ALA A 96 4.37 4.64 12.29
C ALA A 96 3.37 5.24 13.30
N PHE A 97 2.18 4.63 13.43
CA PHE A 97 1.16 5.13 14.37
C PHE A 97 1.47 4.79 15.83
N VAL A 98 2.02 3.61 16.11
CA VAL A 98 2.33 3.21 17.49
C VAL A 98 3.62 3.84 18.01
N SER A 99 4.57 4.24 17.14
CA SER A 99 5.85 4.80 17.60
C SER A 99 5.86 6.34 17.74
N SER A 100 4.99 7.06 17.02
CA SER A 100 4.95 8.53 17.06
C SER A 100 4.19 9.10 18.26
N GLN A 101 3.30 8.33 18.89
CA GLN A 101 2.59 8.76 20.11
C GLN A 101 3.20 8.25 21.44
N TYR A 102 4.12 7.29 21.40
CA TYR A 102 4.69 6.70 22.63
C TYR A 102 6.17 7.04 22.88
N SER A 103 6.83 7.78 21.98
CA SER A 103 8.22 8.25 22.21
C SER A 103 8.31 9.55 23.03
N GLY A 104 7.19 10.08 23.53
CA GLY A 104 7.14 11.32 24.34
C GLY A 104 6.57 11.19 25.76
N ALA A 105 6.16 10.01 26.22
CA ALA A 105 5.43 9.87 27.50
C ALA A 105 6.05 8.83 28.48
N LEU A 106 7.33 8.51 28.33
CA LEU A 106 8.07 7.61 29.25
C LEU A 106 9.43 8.22 29.66
N LEU A 107 9.43 9.52 29.98
CA LEU A 107 10.49 10.18 30.76
C LEU A 107 9.87 11.33 31.58
N MET A 108 9.02 11.00 32.55
CA MET A 108 8.85 11.76 33.79
C MET A 108 8.25 10.89 34.88
#